data_AF-A0AAW1P4U6-F1
#
_entry.id   AF-A0AAW1P4U6-F1
#
_cell.length_a   1.000
_cell.length_b   1.000
_cell.length_c   1.000
_cell.angle_alpha   90.00
_cell.angle_beta   90.00
_cell.angle_gamma   90.00
#
_symmetry.space_group_name_H-M   'P 1'
#
loop_
_entity.id
_entity.type
_entity.pdbx_description
1 polymer ?
#
loop_
_entity_poly.entity_id
_entity_poly.type
_entity_poly.pdbx_seq_one_letter_code
_entity_poly.pdbx_strand_id
1 'polypeptide(L)'
;MWGQAPTPGQRPSPKRDDQEVSLLGRLLKQPQPGKRQNRRQQAEAALPYVALAVAALSVVKVVLGKRDQAQKSQKATKRPTALWKNARAAHQQHIFDDWDLLTDEQRQELTKQLEAVDLAHVNAIFERSNQPASEATASPVEDVDITKLSELSTSSELDYIRTGLELILKDQVAVVLLAGGQGTRLGSNDPKGCYDIGLPSSRSLFQLHAERIKRLQHVAALHDAKGRKPSARPLIKWYIMTSSATDAATRAYFEQKKNFGLDKSQVMFFQQGTLPCLTAEGKVIMASGHSLATAPDGNGGVFTALKRSGMLKDMASKGVVCVDCVSVDNALVRPADPLFLGLCHQHEAECGSRVLARLHARERVGVFARRNDRLQVIEYSELDADDASSSDPSTGLLRYNWSNVCMHYFSVAFLERIATSLQDSMVHHLAHKSIPSKDGPVRGVKLEQFIFDPFPHARAQVLLEVARDEQFAPVKNAPGSASDSPDTACAALLDLHTRWVRAAGGTVKLEGNRQPSVVEVAPLVSYAGEGLQKLCQDRTLRQPFDVFLQGTVGAELVSRRASLEGADRGPSSSPQRALGSQHRRSGLCTLLP
;
A
#
# COMPACT_ATOMS: atom_id res chain seq x y z
N MET A 1 -25.01 6.35 -27.31
CA MET A 1 -25.45 5.74 -28.59
C MET A 1 -25.55 4.25 -28.38
N TRP A 2 -26.79 3.77 -28.37
CA TRP A 2 -27.14 2.36 -28.17
C TRP A 2 -26.95 1.57 -29.47
N GLY A 3 -26.48 0.32 -29.36
CA GLY A 3 -26.46 -0.66 -30.45
C GLY A 3 -26.70 -2.05 -29.87
N GLN A 4 -27.79 -2.66 -30.30
CA GLN A 4 -28.48 -3.83 -29.74
C GLN A 4 -27.72 -5.16 -29.88
N ALA A 5 -28.03 -6.08 -28.97
CA ALA A 5 -27.71 -7.50 -29.05
C ALA A 5 -28.74 -8.28 -29.90
N PRO A 6 -28.38 -9.48 -30.39
CA PRO A 6 -29.37 -10.56 -30.53
C PRO A 6 -28.92 -11.88 -29.86
N THR A 7 -29.89 -12.60 -29.30
CA THR A 7 -29.83 -13.96 -28.74
C THR A 7 -30.26 -15.03 -29.80
N PRO A 8 -30.38 -16.35 -29.49
CA PRO A 8 -29.39 -17.38 -29.84
C PRO A 8 -29.93 -18.46 -30.81
N GLY A 9 -29.05 -19.18 -31.50
CA GLY A 9 -29.49 -20.32 -32.32
C GLY A 9 -28.39 -21.20 -32.90
N GLN A 10 -28.39 -22.45 -32.45
CA GLN A 10 -27.89 -23.68 -33.10
C GLN A 10 -26.39 -24.00 -33.06
N ARG A 11 -26.08 -25.14 -32.42
CA ARG A 11 -24.80 -25.85 -32.41
C ARG A 11 -24.49 -26.48 -33.78
N PRO A 12 -23.21 -26.61 -34.13
CA PRO A 12 -22.74 -27.77 -34.87
C PRO A 12 -21.58 -28.52 -34.17
N SER A 13 -21.59 -29.83 -34.37
CA SER A 13 -20.63 -30.86 -33.95
C SER A 13 -19.24 -30.74 -34.62
N PRO A 14 -18.16 -31.30 -34.03
CA PRO A 14 -16.79 -31.09 -34.51
C PRO A 14 -16.34 -32.15 -35.51
N LYS A 15 -15.84 -31.73 -36.68
CA LYS A 15 -14.96 -32.55 -37.54
C LYS A 15 -13.90 -31.69 -38.22
N ARG A 16 -12.65 -32.07 -37.93
CA ARG A 16 -11.43 -32.01 -38.75
C ARG A 16 -10.79 -30.64 -39.02
N ASP A 17 -9.55 -30.52 -38.54
CA ASP A 17 -8.44 -29.97 -39.33
C ASP A 17 -7.16 -30.78 -39.03
N ASP A 18 -7.09 -31.95 -39.67
CA ASP A 18 -5.86 -32.72 -39.93
C ASP A 18 -5.21 -32.19 -41.23
N GLN A 19 -4.79 -30.93 -41.27
CA GLN A 19 -4.22 -30.31 -42.48
C GLN A 19 -2.69 -30.22 -42.52
N GLU A 20 -1.95 -30.55 -41.47
CA GLU A 20 -0.47 -30.42 -41.50
C GLU A 20 0.30 -31.72 -41.77
N VAL A 21 -0.36 -32.88 -41.84
CA VAL A 21 0.32 -34.18 -42.07
C VAL A 21 0.27 -34.65 -43.54
N SER A 22 -0.47 -33.96 -44.43
CA SER A 22 -0.69 -34.41 -45.81
C SER A 22 0.37 -33.98 -46.85
N LEU A 23 1.46 -33.29 -46.45
CA LEU A 23 2.45 -32.81 -47.44
C LEU A 23 3.60 -33.80 -47.71
N LEU A 24 3.96 -34.65 -46.73
CA LEU A 24 5.09 -35.59 -46.86
C LEU A 24 4.74 -36.90 -47.60
N GLY A 25 3.46 -37.29 -47.63
CA GLY A 25 3.00 -38.54 -48.23
C GLY A 25 2.85 -38.54 -49.77
N ARG A 26 2.95 -37.37 -50.43
CA ARG A 26 2.74 -37.27 -51.90
C ARG A 26 4.02 -37.32 -52.74
N LEU A 27 5.20 -37.44 -52.12
CA LEU A 27 6.49 -37.39 -52.85
C LEU A 27 7.06 -38.77 -53.26
N LEU A 28 6.39 -39.89 -52.96
CA LEU A 28 6.98 -41.24 -53.12
C LEU A 28 6.16 -42.27 -53.91
N LYS A 29 5.47 -41.89 -55.01
CA LYS A 29 4.88 -42.88 -55.96
C LYS A 29 5.27 -42.65 -57.42
N GLN A 30 6.24 -43.46 -57.84
CA GLN A 30 6.66 -44.00 -59.15
C GLN A 30 6.78 -43.13 -60.44
N PRO A 31 7.76 -43.44 -61.33
CA PRO A 31 8.11 -42.62 -62.49
C PRO A 31 7.53 -43.14 -63.83
N GLN A 32 7.16 -42.22 -64.71
CA GLN A 32 6.94 -42.44 -66.16
C GLN A 32 8.28 -42.33 -66.93
N PRO A 33 8.45 -43.01 -68.08
CA PRO A 33 9.74 -43.12 -68.77
C PRO A 33 9.97 -41.92 -69.69
N GLY A 34 11.17 -41.33 -69.61
CA GLY A 34 11.64 -40.32 -70.56
C GLY A 34 12.11 -39.04 -69.89
N LYS A 35 13.44 -38.94 -69.70
CA LYS A 35 14.32 -37.75 -69.51
C LYS A 35 15.45 -38.08 -68.53
N ARG A 36 16.50 -38.72 -69.05
CA ARG A 36 17.79 -38.92 -68.37
C ARG A 36 18.60 -37.62 -68.40
N GLN A 37 18.16 -36.59 -67.71
CA GLN A 37 18.98 -35.39 -67.44
C GLN A 37 18.28 -34.52 -66.39
N ASN A 38 18.19 -35.00 -65.14
CA ASN A 38 18.00 -34.12 -63.95
C ASN A 38 17.98 -34.82 -62.58
N ARG A 39 18.34 -36.11 -62.48
CA ARG A 39 18.35 -36.80 -61.16
C ARG A 39 19.49 -36.40 -60.24
N ARG A 40 20.60 -35.85 -60.77
CA ARG A 40 21.77 -35.46 -59.95
C ARG A 40 21.55 -34.12 -59.23
N GLN A 41 20.94 -33.13 -59.91
CA GLN A 41 20.62 -31.83 -59.32
C GLN A 41 19.49 -31.88 -58.28
N GLN A 42 18.48 -32.75 -58.45
CA GLN A 42 17.44 -32.93 -57.44
C GLN A 42 17.93 -33.68 -56.18
N ALA A 43 18.92 -34.57 -56.32
CA ALA A 43 19.53 -35.25 -55.17
C ALA A 43 20.46 -34.31 -54.36
N GLU A 44 21.22 -33.44 -55.04
CA GLU A 44 22.07 -32.43 -54.41
C GLU A 44 21.28 -31.35 -53.66
N ALA A 45 20.09 -30.97 -54.14
CA ALA A 45 19.22 -29.99 -53.48
C ALA A 45 18.52 -30.53 -52.20
N ALA A 46 18.38 -31.85 -52.05
CA ALA A 46 17.72 -32.47 -50.88
C ALA A 46 18.68 -32.82 -49.74
N LEU A 47 19.99 -32.93 -50.03
CA LEU A 47 21.05 -33.25 -49.08
C LEU A 47 21.11 -32.36 -47.82
N PRO A 48 20.95 -31.01 -47.89
CA PRO A 48 20.98 -30.17 -46.70
C PRO A 48 19.77 -30.40 -45.78
N TYR A 49 18.59 -30.67 -46.33
CA TYR A 49 17.37 -30.91 -45.54
C TYR A 49 17.38 -32.27 -44.85
N VAL A 50 17.93 -33.30 -45.51
CA VAL A 50 18.15 -34.61 -44.89
C VAL A 50 19.20 -34.53 -43.79
N ALA A 51 20.29 -33.77 -44.01
CA ALA A 51 21.29 -33.53 -42.97
C ALA A 51 20.71 -32.79 -41.76
N LEU A 52 19.85 -31.80 -41.97
CA LEU A 52 19.17 -31.06 -40.90
C LEU A 52 18.19 -31.95 -40.11
N ALA A 53 17.43 -32.81 -40.81
CA ALA A 53 16.52 -33.75 -40.18
C ALA A 53 17.26 -34.82 -39.36
N VAL A 54 18.38 -35.33 -39.86
CA VAL A 54 19.24 -36.28 -39.14
C VAL A 54 19.91 -35.61 -37.93
N ALA A 55 20.34 -34.35 -38.06
CA ALA A 55 20.87 -33.58 -36.93
C ALA A 55 19.79 -33.32 -35.87
N ALA A 56 18.58 -32.93 -36.27
CA ALA A 56 17.46 -32.75 -35.36
C ALA A 56 17.06 -34.05 -34.64
N LEU A 57 17.00 -35.17 -35.35
CA LEU A 57 16.76 -36.50 -34.77
C LEU A 57 17.88 -36.93 -33.83
N SER A 58 19.13 -36.55 -34.11
CA SER A 58 20.29 -36.83 -33.26
C SER A 58 20.26 -35.98 -31.98
N VAL A 59 19.88 -34.70 -32.07
CA VAL A 59 19.67 -33.84 -30.91
C VAL A 59 18.50 -34.35 -30.06
N VAL A 60 17.38 -34.73 -30.68
CA VAL A 60 16.24 -35.33 -29.97
C VAL A 60 16.64 -36.65 -29.31
N LYS A 61 17.41 -37.52 -29.96
CA LYS A 61 17.96 -38.75 -29.34
C LYS A 61 18.94 -38.47 -28.21
N VAL A 62 19.76 -37.42 -28.30
CA VAL A 62 20.69 -37.03 -27.23
C VAL A 62 19.91 -36.42 -26.05
N VAL A 63 18.88 -35.62 -26.30
CA VAL A 63 18.01 -35.04 -25.26
C VAL A 63 17.17 -36.12 -24.58
N LEU A 64 16.59 -37.04 -25.35
CA LEU A 64 15.85 -38.20 -24.82
C LEU A 64 16.78 -39.18 -24.11
N GLY A 65 17.98 -39.43 -24.64
CA GLY A 65 19.00 -40.29 -24.02
C GLY A 65 19.58 -39.69 -22.73
N LYS A 66 19.72 -38.37 -22.65
CA LYS A 66 20.07 -37.66 -21.41
C LYS A 66 18.92 -37.66 -20.40
N ARG A 67 17.66 -37.60 -20.85
CA ARG A 67 16.46 -37.80 -20.01
C ARG A 67 16.41 -39.22 -19.43
N ASP A 68 16.66 -40.23 -20.26
CA ASP A 68 16.69 -41.64 -19.85
C ASP A 68 17.88 -41.96 -18.93
N GLN A 69 19.05 -41.34 -19.13
CA GLN A 69 20.21 -41.50 -18.24
C GLN A 69 20.07 -40.73 -16.91
N ALA A 70 19.40 -39.58 -16.92
CA ALA A 70 19.00 -38.87 -15.69
C ALA A 70 17.94 -39.66 -14.91
N GLN A 71 16.96 -40.26 -15.60
CA GLN A 71 15.94 -41.12 -14.98
C GLN A 71 16.49 -42.46 -14.47
N LYS A 72 17.54 -43.01 -15.08
CA LYS A 72 18.12 -44.31 -14.69
C LYS A 72 19.13 -44.25 -13.53
N SER A 73 19.50 -43.07 -13.02
CA SER A 73 20.48 -42.91 -11.92
C SER A 73 19.92 -42.30 -10.62
N GLN A 74 18.67 -41.85 -10.59
CA GLN A 74 18.03 -41.43 -9.34
C GLN A 74 17.46 -42.66 -8.61
N LYS A 75 18.14 -43.08 -7.52
CA LYS A 75 17.47 -43.88 -6.47
C LYS A 75 16.13 -43.20 -6.16
N ALA A 76 15.02 -43.94 -6.21
CA ALA A 76 13.71 -43.42 -5.82
C ALA A 76 13.82 -42.76 -4.44
N THR A 77 13.85 -41.43 -4.42
CA THR A 77 14.13 -40.68 -3.21
C THR A 77 12.84 -40.59 -2.41
N LYS A 78 12.84 -41.14 -1.19
CA LYS A 78 11.63 -41.19 -0.37
C LYS A 78 11.14 -39.76 -0.07
N ARG A 79 9.88 -39.47 -0.41
CA ARG A 79 9.19 -38.23 -0.04
C ARG A 79 9.19 -38.07 1.49
N PRO A 80 9.28 -36.84 2.02
CA PRO A 80 9.13 -36.57 3.45
C PRO A 80 7.76 -37.09 3.90
N THR A 81 7.76 -38.16 4.71
CA THR A 81 6.54 -38.94 4.95
C THR A 81 5.45 -38.12 5.64
N ALA A 82 5.82 -37.20 6.54
CA ALA A 82 4.87 -36.31 7.20
C ALA A 82 4.25 -35.29 6.24
N LEU A 83 5.07 -34.54 5.49
CA LEU A 83 4.59 -33.52 4.55
C LEU A 83 3.75 -34.12 3.41
N TRP A 84 4.15 -35.28 2.88
CA TRP A 84 3.35 -36.00 1.90
C TRP A 84 1.98 -36.42 2.45
N LYS A 85 1.94 -36.96 3.69
CA LYS A 85 0.68 -37.31 4.35
C LYS A 85 -0.20 -36.08 4.57
N ASN A 86 0.38 -34.96 5.01
CA ASN A 86 -0.34 -33.71 5.22
C ASN A 86 -0.92 -33.17 3.91
N ALA A 87 -0.12 -33.10 2.84
CA ALA A 87 -0.58 -32.67 1.53
C ALA A 87 -1.69 -33.58 1.00
N ARG A 88 -1.56 -34.91 1.14
CA ARG A 88 -2.60 -35.85 0.74
C ARG A 88 -3.90 -35.68 1.56
N ALA A 89 -3.79 -35.47 2.86
CA ALA A 89 -4.94 -35.23 3.74
C ALA A 89 -5.67 -33.92 3.38
N ALA A 90 -4.92 -32.90 2.97
CA ALA A 90 -5.46 -31.64 2.45
C ALA A 90 -5.86 -31.72 0.96
N HIS A 91 -5.82 -32.89 0.32
CA HIS A 91 -6.06 -33.05 -1.13
C HIS A 91 -5.14 -32.22 -2.04
N GLN A 92 -3.93 -31.89 -1.59
CA GLN A 92 -2.90 -31.12 -2.31
C GLN A 92 -1.71 -32.01 -2.73
N GLN A 93 -1.91 -33.31 -2.99
CA GLN A 93 -0.82 -34.24 -3.30
C GLN A 93 -0.04 -33.90 -4.58
N HIS A 94 -0.63 -33.15 -5.52
CA HIS A 94 -0.02 -32.77 -6.79
C HIS A 94 1.23 -31.87 -6.61
N ILE A 95 1.38 -31.24 -5.45
CA ILE A 95 2.58 -30.49 -5.09
C ILE A 95 3.87 -31.34 -5.24
N PHE A 96 3.75 -32.67 -5.07
CA PHE A 96 4.87 -33.60 -5.15
C PHE A 96 5.02 -34.29 -6.51
N ASP A 97 4.30 -33.88 -7.55
CA ASP A 97 4.32 -34.55 -8.86
C ASP A 97 5.72 -34.58 -9.47
N ASP A 98 6.50 -33.51 -9.30
CA ASP A 98 7.86 -33.40 -9.83
C ASP A 98 8.95 -33.80 -8.82
N TRP A 99 8.59 -34.27 -7.61
CA TRP A 99 9.51 -34.48 -6.48
C TRP A 99 10.75 -35.33 -6.83
N ASP A 100 10.52 -36.39 -7.59
CA ASP A 100 11.57 -37.34 -7.96
C ASP A 100 12.58 -36.72 -8.93
N LEU A 101 12.16 -35.70 -9.70
CA LEU A 101 13.00 -34.96 -10.65
C LEU A 101 13.84 -33.85 -9.99
N LEU A 102 13.55 -33.50 -8.74
CA LEU A 102 14.21 -32.39 -8.03
C LEU A 102 15.63 -32.73 -7.57
N THR A 103 16.50 -31.72 -7.52
CA THR A 103 17.77 -31.81 -6.78
C THR A 103 17.53 -31.78 -5.26
N ASP A 104 18.54 -32.11 -4.47
CA ASP A 104 18.41 -32.10 -3.01
C ASP A 104 18.19 -30.67 -2.47
N GLU A 105 18.81 -29.66 -3.07
CA GLU A 105 18.58 -28.24 -2.74
C GLU A 105 17.15 -27.81 -3.06
N GLN A 106 16.62 -28.22 -4.21
CA GLN A 106 15.24 -27.93 -4.62
C GLN A 106 14.23 -28.61 -3.69
N ARG A 107 14.52 -29.84 -3.25
CA ARG A 107 13.69 -30.55 -2.26
C ARG A 107 13.70 -29.85 -0.91
N GLN A 108 14.85 -29.36 -0.46
CA GLN A 108 14.97 -28.61 0.79
C GLN A 108 14.17 -27.30 0.74
N GLU A 109 14.24 -26.57 -0.38
CA GLU A 109 13.47 -25.34 -0.56
C GLU A 109 11.96 -25.60 -0.53
N LEU A 110 11.47 -26.58 -1.32
CA LEU A 110 10.05 -26.95 -1.30
C LEU A 110 9.60 -27.44 0.09
N THR A 111 10.44 -28.22 0.78
CA THR A 111 10.18 -28.69 2.15
C THR A 111 9.97 -27.51 3.09
N LYS A 112 10.89 -26.53 3.07
CA LYS A 112 10.80 -25.33 3.92
C LYS A 112 9.54 -24.51 3.62
N GLN A 113 9.15 -24.39 2.36
CA GLN A 113 7.90 -23.70 1.99
C GLN A 113 6.67 -24.44 2.52
N LEU A 114 6.65 -25.76 2.44
CA LEU A 114 5.52 -26.57 2.94
C LEU A 114 5.44 -26.61 4.46
N GLU A 115 6.57 -26.57 5.16
CA GLU A 115 6.60 -26.45 6.63
C GLU A 115 6.05 -25.10 7.12
N ALA A 116 6.17 -24.04 6.31
CA ALA A 116 5.66 -22.72 6.63
C ALA A 116 4.16 -22.52 6.32
N VAL A 117 3.51 -23.48 5.65
CA VAL A 117 2.13 -23.37 5.19
C VAL A 117 1.26 -24.45 5.84
N ASP A 118 0.23 -24.01 6.56
CA ASP A 118 -0.85 -24.90 6.99
C ASP A 118 -1.87 -25.09 5.85
N LEU A 119 -1.70 -26.17 5.08
CA LEU A 119 -2.57 -26.49 3.95
C LEU A 119 -4.02 -26.76 4.36
N ALA A 120 -4.26 -27.28 5.57
CA ALA A 120 -5.63 -27.50 6.05
C ALA A 120 -6.31 -26.16 6.36
N HIS A 121 -5.59 -25.24 6.98
CA HIS A 121 -6.06 -23.87 7.18
C HIS A 121 -6.34 -23.16 5.84
N VAL A 122 -5.43 -23.27 4.86
CA VAL A 122 -5.60 -22.69 3.51
C VAL A 122 -6.87 -23.21 2.83
N ASN A 123 -7.14 -24.52 2.90
CA ASN A 123 -8.39 -25.07 2.38
C ASN A 123 -9.61 -24.52 3.12
N ALA A 124 -9.57 -24.47 4.45
CA ALA A 124 -10.70 -24.01 5.26
C ALA A 124 -11.04 -22.55 4.99
N ILE A 125 -10.05 -21.66 4.85
CA ILE A 125 -10.29 -20.26 4.48
C ILE A 125 -10.83 -20.16 3.05
N PHE A 126 -10.30 -20.92 2.09
CA PHE A 126 -10.78 -20.91 0.72
C PHE A 126 -12.23 -21.37 0.60
N GLU A 127 -12.59 -22.47 1.27
CA GLU A 127 -13.96 -22.98 1.32
C GLU A 127 -14.92 -21.97 1.92
N ARG A 128 -14.54 -21.33 3.03
CA ARG A 128 -15.34 -20.29 3.67
C ARG A 128 -15.51 -19.06 2.78
N SER A 129 -14.45 -18.61 2.13
CA SER A 129 -14.48 -17.45 1.22
C SER A 129 -15.31 -17.68 -0.04
N ASN A 130 -15.50 -18.94 -0.43
CA ASN A 130 -16.38 -19.33 -1.54
C ASN A 130 -17.85 -19.47 -1.14
N GLN A 131 -18.19 -19.38 0.15
CA GLN A 131 -19.58 -19.40 0.57
C GLN A 131 -20.27 -18.09 0.14
N PRO A 132 -21.52 -18.16 -0.36
CA PRO A 132 -22.25 -16.95 -0.73
C PRO A 132 -22.38 -16.03 0.48
N ALA A 133 -22.10 -14.74 0.27
CA ALA A 133 -22.26 -13.73 1.31
C ALA A 133 -23.73 -13.64 1.74
N SER A 134 -23.95 -13.32 3.01
CA SER A 134 -25.29 -13.04 3.55
C SER A 134 -25.97 -11.95 2.73
N GLU A 135 -27.24 -12.16 2.36
CA GLU A 135 -28.09 -11.23 1.58
C GLU A 135 -28.47 -9.92 2.31
N ALA A 136 -27.81 -9.61 3.43
CA ALA A 136 -28.13 -8.40 4.19
C ALA A 136 -27.69 -7.17 3.39
N THR A 137 -28.67 -6.41 2.89
CA THR A 137 -28.46 -5.13 2.22
C THR A 137 -27.70 -4.19 3.14
N ALA A 138 -26.66 -3.56 2.61
CA ALA A 138 -25.97 -2.52 3.37
C ALA A 138 -26.79 -1.23 3.33
N SER A 139 -26.65 -0.42 4.37
CA SER A 139 -27.16 0.94 4.42
C SER A 139 -25.99 1.93 4.46
N PRO A 140 -26.17 3.16 3.96
CA PRO A 140 -25.16 4.20 4.10
C PRO A 140 -24.90 4.55 5.57
N VAL A 141 -23.69 5.02 5.88
CA VAL A 141 -23.41 5.64 7.18
C VAL A 141 -24.11 7.00 7.23
N GLU A 142 -24.83 7.27 8.31
CA GLU A 142 -25.49 8.56 8.51
C GLU A 142 -24.47 9.64 8.85
N ASP A 143 -24.74 10.88 8.43
CA ASP A 143 -23.84 12.01 8.71
C ASP A 143 -23.58 12.24 10.21
N VAL A 144 -24.53 11.84 11.08
CA VAL A 144 -24.41 11.93 12.55
C VAL A 144 -23.34 11.00 13.12
N ASP A 145 -23.01 9.91 12.40
CA ASP A 145 -21.95 8.98 12.79
C ASP A 145 -20.55 9.51 12.44
N ILE A 146 -20.45 10.65 11.74
CA ILE A 146 -19.21 11.24 11.29
C ILE A 146 -18.87 12.47 12.12
N THR A 147 -17.69 12.48 12.72
CA THR A 147 -17.13 13.72 13.27
C THR A 147 -16.64 14.58 12.11
N LYS A 148 -17.34 15.68 11.80
CA LYS A 148 -16.93 16.62 10.75
C LYS A 148 -16.13 17.78 11.31
N LEU A 149 -15.01 18.12 10.66
CA LEU A 149 -14.15 19.24 11.09
C LEU A 149 -14.89 20.59 11.09
N SER A 150 -15.85 20.76 10.18
CA SER A 150 -16.65 21.99 10.07
C SER A 150 -17.59 22.22 11.25
N GLU A 151 -17.97 21.15 11.94
CA GLU A 151 -18.93 21.11 13.05
C GLU A 151 -18.23 21.14 14.42
N LEU A 152 -16.93 20.86 14.48
CA LEU A 152 -16.16 20.95 15.72
C LEU A 152 -16.04 22.40 16.19
N SER A 153 -16.33 22.61 17.47
CA SER A 153 -15.99 23.86 18.14
C SER A 153 -14.47 23.98 18.27
N THR A 154 -13.93 25.19 18.20
CA THR A 154 -12.49 25.44 18.41
C THR A 154 -12.01 24.90 19.75
N SER A 155 -12.84 24.96 20.80
CA SER A 155 -12.51 24.38 22.11
C SER A 155 -12.40 22.86 22.08
N SER A 156 -13.34 22.16 21.41
CA SER A 156 -13.32 20.71 21.30
C SER A 156 -12.11 20.24 20.49
N GLU A 157 -11.86 20.89 19.35
CA GLU A 157 -10.70 20.60 18.50
C GLU A 157 -9.38 20.74 19.27
N LEU A 158 -9.19 21.84 20.00
CA LEU A 158 -8.00 22.06 20.82
C LEU A 158 -7.86 21.04 21.96
N ASP A 159 -8.97 20.59 22.55
CA ASP A 159 -8.95 19.62 23.63
C ASP A 159 -8.55 18.21 23.13
N TYR A 160 -9.06 17.81 21.95
CA TYR A 160 -8.60 16.60 21.28
C TYR A 160 -7.11 16.70 20.93
N ILE A 161 -6.66 17.80 20.30
CA ILE A 161 -5.24 18.00 19.97
C ILE A 161 -4.37 17.90 21.23
N ARG A 162 -4.77 18.55 22.34
CA ARG A 162 -4.08 18.47 23.62
C ARG A 162 -3.97 17.03 24.11
N THR A 163 -5.07 16.28 24.09
CA THR A 163 -5.10 14.88 24.50
C THR A 163 -4.16 14.02 23.65
N GLY A 164 -4.18 14.19 22.33
CA GLY A 164 -3.27 13.48 21.43
C GLY A 164 -1.80 13.80 21.69
N LEU A 165 -1.46 15.08 21.91
CA LEU A 165 -0.10 15.50 22.26
C LEU A 165 0.33 14.94 23.62
N GLU A 166 -0.58 14.83 24.59
CA GLU A 166 -0.30 14.19 25.87
C GLU A 166 0.00 12.69 25.75
N LEU A 167 -0.72 11.97 24.90
CA LEU A 167 -0.43 10.55 24.62
C LEU A 167 0.99 10.39 24.04
N ILE A 168 1.38 11.28 23.12
CA ILE A 168 2.72 11.29 22.54
C ILE A 168 3.77 11.61 23.60
N LEU A 169 3.54 12.62 24.43
CA LEU A 169 4.43 13.01 25.54
C LEU A 169 4.69 11.86 26.53
N LYS A 170 3.73 10.96 26.70
CA LYS A 170 3.80 9.80 27.61
C LYS A 170 4.35 8.54 26.93
N ASP A 171 4.85 8.63 25.69
CA ASP A 171 5.31 7.50 24.87
C ASP A 171 4.24 6.44 24.59
N GLN A 172 2.96 6.82 24.64
CA GLN A 172 1.83 5.89 24.55
C GLN A 172 1.34 5.65 23.10
N VAL A 173 2.00 6.24 22.11
CA VAL A 173 1.58 6.22 20.70
C VAL A 173 2.56 5.43 19.84
N ALA A 174 2.02 4.61 18.97
CA ALA A 174 2.75 3.99 17.87
C ALA A 174 2.15 4.35 16.50
N VAL A 175 2.98 4.27 15.47
CA VAL A 175 2.59 4.28 14.06
C VAL A 175 2.91 2.92 13.46
N VAL A 176 1.92 2.30 12.82
CA VAL A 176 2.13 1.13 11.96
C VAL A 176 2.08 1.59 10.51
N LEU A 177 3.17 1.36 9.77
CA LEU A 177 3.26 1.69 8.35
C LEU A 177 3.10 0.42 7.51
N LEU A 178 2.10 0.42 6.63
CA LEU A 178 1.89 -0.65 5.66
C LEU A 178 2.79 -0.41 4.43
N ALA A 179 3.94 -1.08 4.39
CA ALA A 179 4.97 -0.93 3.36
C ALA A 179 5.32 -2.26 2.64
N GLY A 180 4.36 -3.18 2.58
CA GLY A 180 4.52 -4.47 1.88
C GLY A 180 4.54 -4.37 0.36
N GLY A 181 4.02 -3.27 -0.21
CA GLY A 181 3.89 -3.06 -1.65
C GLY A 181 5.20 -2.64 -2.34
N GLN A 182 5.50 -3.26 -3.48
CA GLN A 182 6.58 -2.85 -4.37
C GLN A 182 6.18 -1.64 -5.24
N GLY A 183 7.18 -0.87 -5.70
CA GLY A 183 7.02 0.27 -6.60
C GLY A 183 6.83 -0.08 -8.08
N THR A 184 6.48 -1.32 -8.43
CA THR A 184 6.50 -1.81 -9.83
C THR A 184 5.60 -1.02 -10.78
N ARG A 185 4.40 -0.60 -10.32
CA ARG A 185 3.51 0.28 -11.10
C ARG A 185 4.09 1.67 -11.36
N LEU A 186 5.09 2.08 -10.59
CA LEU A 186 5.81 3.35 -10.72
C LEU A 186 7.05 3.23 -11.61
N GLY A 187 7.30 2.04 -12.18
CA GLY A 187 8.51 1.74 -12.95
C GLY A 187 9.76 1.53 -12.09
N SER A 188 9.61 1.26 -10.79
CA SER A 188 10.72 1.00 -9.87
C SER A 188 10.71 -0.43 -9.33
N ASN A 189 11.90 -1.01 -9.18
CA ASN A 189 12.10 -2.30 -8.51
C ASN A 189 12.23 -2.16 -6.99
N ASP A 190 12.37 -0.93 -6.49
CA ASP A 190 12.52 -0.67 -5.07
C ASP A 190 11.18 -0.69 -4.33
N PRO A 191 11.19 -0.87 -2.99
CA PRO A 191 10.01 -0.66 -2.16
C PRO A 191 9.42 0.73 -2.40
N LYS A 192 8.10 0.84 -2.43
CA LYS A 192 7.42 2.11 -2.78
C LYS A 192 7.85 3.28 -1.88
N GLY A 193 8.11 3.03 -0.60
CA GLY A 193 8.55 4.08 0.32
C GLY A 193 9.89 4.73 -0.03
N CYS A 194 10.74 4.07 -0.83
CA CYS A 194 12.01 4.62 -1.29
C CYS A 194 11.82 5.63 -2.45
N TYR A 195 10.63 5.71 -3.04
CA TYR A 195 10.37 6.48 -4.25
C TYR A 195 10.46 8.00 -3.98
N ASP A 196 11.15 8.70 -4.88
CA ASP A 196 11.18 10.16 -4.97
C ASP A 196 10.05 10.61 -5.92
N ILE A 197 9.11 11.39 -5.40
CA ILE A 197 7.96 11.88 -6.17
C ILE A 197 8.27 13.14 -6.99
N GLY A 198 9.52 13.61 -6.99
CA GLY A 198 9.94 14.81 -7.72
C GLY A 198 9.80 16.10 -6.91
N LEU A 199 9.91 16.02 -5.58
CA LEU A 199 9.97 17.23 -4.75
C LEU A 199 11.29 17.97 -4.97
N PRO A 200 11.34 19.31 -4.80
CA PRO A 200 12.58 20.07 -4.90
C PRO A 200 13.73 19.54 -4.04
N SER A 201 13.42 18.91 -2.90
CA SER A 201 14.38 18.26 -2.01
C SER A 201 14.77 16.83 -2.35
N SER A 202 14.08 16.19 -3.30
CA SER A 202 14.19 14.75 -3.59
C SER A 202 13.95 13.82 -2.40
N ARG A 203 13.17 14.27 -1.39
CA ARG A 203 12.77 13.41 -0.27
C ARG A 203 11.93 12.23 -0.75
N SER A 204 12.27 11.05 -0.27
CA SER A 204 11.44 9.86 -0.46
C SER A 204 10.22 9.87 0.45
N LEU A 205 9.21 9.04 0.12
CA LEU A 205 8.03 8.86 0.95
C LEU A 205 8.40 8.43 2.39
N PHE A 206 9.36 7.51 2.57
CA PHE A 206 9.85 7.13 3.91
C PHE A 206 10.43 8.32 4.67
N GLN A 207 11.20 9.18 4.00
CA GLN A 207 11.78 10.36 4.64
C GLN A 207 10.69 11.36 5.06
N LEU A 208 9.66 11.58 4.25
CA LEU A 208 8.53 12.44 4.61
C LEU A 208 7.82 11.92 5.88
N HIS A 209 7.55 10.62 5.97
CA HIS A 209 6.94 10.01 7.16
C HIS A 209 7.83 10.16 8.40
N ALA A 210 9.12 9.83 8.27
CA ALA A 210 10.06 9.89 9.37
C ALA A 210 10.25 11.32 9.91
N GLU A 211 10.36 12.31 9.02
CA GLU A 211 10.49 13.71 9.40
C GLU A 211 9.22 14.26 10.06
N ARG A 212 8.02 13.84 9.61
CA ARG A 212 6.74 14.17 10.28
C ARG A 212 6.67 13.61 11.69
N ILE A 213 7.02 12.33 11.89
CA ILE A 213 7.11 11.70 13.21
C ILE A 213 8.10 12.47 14.11
N LYS A 214 9.29 12.77 13.58
CA LYS A 214 10.33 13.51 14.32
C LYS A 214 9.89 14.91 14.73
N ARG A 215 9.20 15.61 13.84
CA ARG A 215 8.62 16.93 14.09
C ARG A 215 7.56 16.84 15.18
N LEU A 216 6.68 15.87 15.11
CA LEU A 216 5.62 15.74 16.08
C LEU A 216 6.13 15.43 17.49
N GLN A 217 7.17 14.61 17.63
CA GLN A 217 7.88 14.42 18.90
C GLN A 217 8.46 15.74 19.45
N HIS A 218 8.91 16.64 18.57
CA HIS A 218 9.38 17.96 18.97
C HIS A 218 8.23 18.86 19.41
N VAL A 219 7.14 18.93 18.63
CA VAL A 219 5.94 19.71 18.95
C VAL A 219 5.35 19.26 20.28
N ALA A 220 5.22 17.94 20.50
CA ALA A 220 4.74 17.39 21.76
C ALA A 220 5.62 17.81 22.94
N ALA A 221 6.96 17.76 22.79
CA ALA A 221 7.89 18.19 23.83
C ALA A 221 7.79 19.70 24.17
N LEU A 222 7.37 20.54 23.22
CA LEU A 222 7.11 21.97 23.46
C LEU A 222 5.75 22.21 24.14
N HIS A 223 4.81 21.29 23.95
CA HIS A 223 3.42 21.39 24.41
C HIS A 223 3.23 20.94 25.88
N ASP A 224 4.27 20.68 26.67
CA ASP A 224 4.04 20.28 28.08
C ASP A 224 3.31 21.39 28.86
N ALA A 225 2.01 21.17 29.06
CA ALA A 225 1.10 22.07 29.78
C ALA A 225 1.50 22.29 31.24
N LYS A 226 2.42 21.46 31.78
CA LYS A 226 2.93 21.58 33.15
C LYS A 226 4.29 22.28 33.23
N GLY A 227 4.82 22.80 32.12
CA GLY A 227 6.09 23.52 32.07
C GLY A 227 7.32 22.69 32.47
N ARG A 228 7.18 21.36 32.57
CA ARG A 228 8.29 20.44 32.83
C ARG A 228 8.97 20.19 31.50
N LYS A 229 10.23 20.61 31.37
CA LYS A 229 11.07 20.10 30.28
C LYS A 229 11.17 18.59 30.46
N PRO A 230 10.68 17.76 29.52
CA PRO A 230 10.84 16.32 29.60
C PRO A 230 12.34 16.00 29.75
N SER A 231 12.69 15.08 30.65
CA SER A 231 14.08 14.65 30.81
C SER A 231 14.61 13.93 29.57
N ALA A 232 13.71 13.41 28.72
CA ALA A 232 13.99 12.78 27.45
C ALA A 232 12.93 13.19 26.41
N ARG A 233 13.32 13.16 25.13
CA ARG A 233 12.40 13.42 24.01
C ARG A 233 11.35 12.29 23.93
N PRO A 234 10.06 12.60 23.74
CA PRO A 234 9.06 11.56 23.54
C PRO A 234 9.35 10.75 22.26
N LEU A 235 9.01 9.48 22.30
CA LEU A 235 9.29 8.48 21.26
C LEU A 235 7.99 7.87 20.76
N ILE A 236 7.55 8.30 19.58
CA ILE A 236 6.52 7.62 18.82
C ILE A 236 7.15 6.36 18.23
N LYS A 237 6.64 5.18 18.62
CA LYS A 237 7.18 3.91 18.12
C LYS A 237 6.72 3.71 16.67
N TRP A 238 7.64 3.39 15.77
CA TRP A 238 7.36 3.21 14.35
C TRP A 238 7.60 1.77 13.93
N TYR A 239 6.51 1.06 13.65
CA TYR A 239 6.52 -0.33 13.21
C TYR A 239 6.24 -0.38 11.71
N ILE A 240 7.21 -0.84 10.93
CA ILE A 240 7.14 -0.85 9.47
C ILE A 240 6.89 -2.27 9.02
N MET A 241 5.68 -2.51 8.48
CA MET A 241 5.30 -3.79 7.91
C MET A 241 5.83 -3.90 6.48
N THR A 242 6.65 -4.90 6.22
CA THR A 242 7.22 -5.21 4.90
C THR A 242 6.65 -6.53 4.37
N SER A 243 6.89 -6.83 3.09
CA SER A 243 6.68 -8.18 2.53
C SER A 243 8.02 -8.88 2.39
N SER A 244 8.02 -10.18 2.09
CA SER A 244 9.24 -10.92 1.74
C SER A 244 10.03 -10.25 0.61
N ALA A 245 9.33 -9.59 -0.32
CA ALA A 245 9.91 -8.95 -1.49
C ALA A 245 10.39 -7.51 -1.24
N THR A 246 10.03 -6.87 -0.12
CA THR A 246 10.46 -5.49 0.20
C THR A 246 11.38 -5.38 1.41
N ASP A 247 11.37 -6.36 2.33
CA ASP A 247 12.01 -6.24 3.65
C ASP A 247 13.51 -5.93 3.60
N ALA A 248 14.30 -6.71 2.86
CA ALA A 248 15.75 -6.54 2.81
C ALA A 248 16.15 -5.16 2.24
N ALA A 249 15.51 -4.74 1.14
CA ALA A 249 15.76 -3.45 0.52
C ALA A 249 15.32 -2.28 1.42
N THR A 250 14.18 -2.41 2.10
CA THR A 250 13.70 -1.40 3.04
C THR A 250 14.67 -1.25 4.22
N ARG A 251 15.13 -2.34 4.84
CA ARG A 251 16.09 -2.28 5.95
C ARG A 251 17.40 -1.63 5.54
N ALA A 252 17.95 -2.04 4.38
CA ALA A 252 19.18 -1.47 3.85
C ALA A 252 19.06 0.04 3.58
N TYR A 253 17.92 0.48 3.03
CA TYR A 253 17.66 1.90 2.79
C TYR A 253 17.61 2.71 4.10
N PHE A 254 16.94 2.19 5.13
CA PHE A 254 16.89 2.86 6.45
C PHE A 254 18.26 2.92 7.12
N GLU A 255 19.06 1.86 7.04
CA GLU A 255 20.42 1.85 7.56
C GLU A 255 21.30 2.88 6.83
N GLN A 256 21.25 2.92 5.50
CA GLN A 256 21.95 3.91 4.68
C GLN A 256 21.56 5.34 5.06
N LYS A 257 20.27 5.58 5.31
CA LYS A 257 19.72 6.89 5.69
C LYS A 257 19.80 7.17 7.20
N LYS A 258 20.46 6.30 7.99
CA LYS A 258 20.60 6.41 9.45
C LYS A 258 19.25 6.64 10.15
N ASN A 259 18.24 5.87 9.78
CA ASN A 259 16.85 5.98 10.24
C ASN A 259 16.28 7.41 10.11
N PHE A 260 16.76 8.21 9.15
CA PHE A 260 16.37 9.61 8.97
C PHE A 260 16.57 10.47 10.24
N GLY A 261 17.51 10.05 11.09
CA GLY A 261 17.78 10.69 12.38
C GLY A 261 16.72 10.47 13.45
N LEU A 262 15.89 9.42 13.34
CA LEU A 262 15.12 8.84 14.43
C LEU A 262 15.98 7.90 15.28
N ASP A 263 15.59 7.68 16.53
CA ASP A 263 16.28 6.75 17.43
C ASP A 263 16.14 5.31 16.92
N LYS A 264 17.23 4.53 16.94
CA LYS A 264 17.19 3.14 16.45
C LYS A 264 16.21 2.25 17.23
N SER A 265 15.99 2.52 18.52
CA SER A 265 15.04 1.78 19.36
C SER A 265 13.57 2.08 19.05
N GLN A 266 13.28 3.15 18.30
CA GLN A 266 11.93 3.54 17.92
C GLN A 266 11.53 3.04 16.53
N VAL A 267 12.45 2.52 15.71
CA VAL A 267 12.15 2.01 14.36
C VAL A 267 12.28 0.50 14.32
N MET A 268 11.17 -0.19 14.10
CA MET A 268 11.09 -1.66 14.10
C MET A 268 10.47 -2.14 12.79
N PHE A 269 11.00 -3.25 12.26
CA PHE A 269 10.53 -3.83 11.01
C PHE A 269 10.02 -5.23 11.26
N PHE A 270 8.87 -5.56 10.66
CA PHE A 270 8.27 -6.88 10.73
C PHE A 270 7.66 -7.25 9.38
N GLN A 271 7.65 -8.54 9.06
CA GLN A 271 7.14 -9.02 7.77
C GLN A 271 5.71 -9.53 7.93
N GLN A 272 4.86 -9.18 6.96
CA GLN A 272 3.56 -9.82 6.79
C GLN A 272 3.69 -11.27 6.31
N GLY A 273 2.60 -12.03 6.35
CA GLY A 273 2.59 -13.40 5.84
C GLY A 273 2.45 -13.45 4.32
N THR A 274 2.50 -14.67 3.81
CA THR A 274 2.10 -14.99 2.44
C THR A 274 1.16 -16.19 2.48
N LEU A 275 0.25 -16.25 1.52
CA LEU A 275 -0.62 -17.39 1.30
C LEU A 275 -0.33 -17.99 -0.09
N PRO A 276 -0.47 -19.32 -0.24
CA PRO A 276 -0.45 -19.95 -1.56
C PRO A 276 -1.56 -19.39 -2.46
N CYS A 277 -1.22 -19.18 -3.72
CA CYS A 277 -2.18 -18.94 -4.79
C CYS A 277 -2.91 -20.25 -5.10
N LEU A 278 -4.22 -20.18 -5.33
CA LEU A 278 -5.05 -21.35 -5.58
C LEU A 278 -5.68 -21.32 -6.97
N THR A 279 -5.97 -22.48 -7.55
CA THR A 279 -6.85 -22.59 -8.72
C THR A 279 -8.30 -22.29 -8.33
N ALA A 280 -9.21 -22.21 -9.30
CA ALA A 280 -10.63 -22.05 -9.04
C ALA A 280 -11.23 -23.21 -8.21
N GLU A 281 -10.59 -24.38 -8.24
CA GLU A 281 -10.95 -25.59 -7.49
C GLU A 281 -10.21 -25.70 -6.15
N GLY A 282 -9.46 -24.66 -5.73
CA GLY A 282 -8.75 -24.64 -4.46
C GLY A 282 -7.43 -25.40 -4.44
N LYS A 283 -6.85 -25.75 -5.60
CA LYS A 283 -5.53 -26.42 -5.65
C LYS A 283 -4.40 -25.41 -5.57
N VAL A 284 -3.38 -25.69 -4.75
CA VAL A 284 -2.17 -24.86 -4.69
C VAL A 284 -1.49 -24.80 -6.07
N ILE A 285 -1.21 -23.60 -6.56
CA ILE A 285 -0.52 -23.39 -7.82
C ILE A 285 0.99 -23.48 -7.58
N MET A 286 1.68 -24.25 -8.43
CA MET A 286 3.14 -24.37 -8.42
C MET A 286 3.75 -23.32 -9.36
N ALA A 287 4.62 -22.45 -8.84
CA ALA A 287 5.37 -21.48 -9.65
C ALA A 287 6.47 -22.15 -10.49
N SER A 288 7.08 -23.20 -9.94
CA SER A 288 8.03 -24.10 -10.60
C SER A 288 7.83 -25.52 -10.05
N GLY A 289 8.55 -26.52 -10.55
CA GLY A 289 8.49 -27.89 -9.99
C GLY A 289 8.90 -28.00 -8.52
N HIS A 290 9.50 -26.96 -7.93
CA HIS A 290 9.99 -26.95 -6.54
C HIS A 290 9.61 -25.69 -5.75
N SER A 291 8.68 -24.87 -6.24
CA SER A 291 8.30 -23.62 -5.55
C SER A 291 6.80 -23.35 -5.70
N LEU A 292 6.17 -22.97 -4.60
CA LEU A 292 4.77 -22.58 -4.57
C LEU A 292 4.59 -21.18 -5.17
N ALA A 293 3.53 -20.96 -5.93
CA ALA A 293 3.11 -19.60 -6.25
C ALA A 293 2.44 -19.00 -5.00
N THR A 294 3.01 -17.94 -4.46
CA THR A 294 2.50 -17.26 -3.25
C THR A 294 2.21 -15.79 -3.49
N ALA A 295 1.31 -15.21 -2.71
CA ALA A 295 1.06 -13.78 -2.66
C ALA A 295 1.01 -13.28 -1.21
N PRO A 296 1.25 -11.98 -0.95
CA PRO A 296 0.96 -11.38 0.36
C PRO A 296 -0.49 -11.65 0.78
N ASP A 297 -0.70 -11.86 2.08
CA ASP A 297 -1.99 -12.16 2.71
C ASP A 297 -2.94 -10.94 2.85
N GLY A 298 -2.77 -9.92 1.99
CA GLY A 298 -3.50 -8.65 2.07
C GLY A 298 -2.98 -7.69 3.14
N ASN A 299 -3.55 -6.50 3.24
CA ASN A 299 -3.14 -5.52 4.27
C ASN A 299 -3.66 -5.87 5.67
N GLY A 300 -4.74 -6.67 5.76
CA GLY A 300 -5.26 -7.23 7.01
C GLY A 300 -4.35 -8.27 7.65
N GLY A 301 -3.38 -8.82 6.91
CA GLY A 301 -2.31 -9.66 7.46
C GLY A 301 -1.48 -8.97 8.54
N VAL A 302 -1.59 -7.64 8.68
CA VAL A 302 -0.96 -6.84 9.74
C VAL A 302 -1.27 -7.37 11.14
N PHE A 303 -2.48 -7.84 11.42
CA PHE A 303 -2.86 -8.30 12.77
C PHE A 303 -2.09 -9.57 13.16
N THR A 304 -2.10 -10.56 12.27
CA THR A 304 -1.33 -11.81 12.43
C THR A 304 0.17 -11.52 12.50
N ALA A 305 0.66 -10.62 11.64
CA ALA A 305 2.06 -10.24 11.57
C ALA A 305 2.55 -9.57 12.86
N LEU A 306 1.78 -8.63 13.43
CA LEU A 306 2.09 -7.96 14.70
C LEU A 306 2.21 -8.96 15.86
N LYS A 307 1.32 -9.95 15.93
CA LYS A 307 1.38 -11.01 16.95
C LYS A 307 2.58 -11.94 16.74
N ARG A 308 2.73 -12.49 15.53
CA ARG A 308 3.78 -13.46 15.18
C ARG A 308 5.19 -12.89 15.39
N SER A 309 5.40 -11.64 15.02
CA SER A 309 6.69 -10.95 15.16
C SER A 309 6.99 -10.47 16.59
N GLY A 310 6.02 -10.59 17.51
CA GLY A 310 6.15 -10.09 18.88
C GLY A 310 5.97 -8.59 19.03
N MET A 311 5.59 -7.86 17.97
CA MET A 311 5.41 -6.40 18.03
C MET A 311 4.26 -5.99 18.98
N LEU A 312 3.21 -6.81 19.13
CA LEU A 312 2.19 -6.55 20.17
C LEU A 312 2.78 -6.61 21.58
N LYS A 313 3.67 -7.58 21.86
CA LYS A 313 4.37 -7.68 23.15
C LYS A 313 5.32 -6.52 23.36
N ASP A 314 6.01 -6.09 22.30
CA ASP A 314 6.89 -4.93 22.33
C ASP A 314 6.11 -3.63 22.65
N MET A 315 4.97 -3.41 21.98
CA MET A 315 4.03 -2.30 22.27
C MET A 315 3.63 -2.30 23.75
N ALA A 316 3.16 -3.44 24.28
CA ALA A 316 2.77 -3.57 25.68
C ALA A 316 3.95 -3.26 26.64
N SER A 317 5.15 -3.79 26.36
CA SER A 317 6.33 -3.56 27.19
C SER A 317 6.79 -2.09 27.21
N LYS A 318 6.45 -1.33 26.17
CA LYS A 318 6.79 0.09 26.02
C LYS A 318 5.66 1.03 26.46
N GLY A 319 4.55 0.50 26.97
CA GLY A 319 3.41 1.30 27.43
C GLY A 319 2.60 1.94 26.31
N VAL A 320 2.70 1.45 25.07
CA VAL A 320 1.88 1.90 23.94
C VAL A 320 0.43 1.50 24.19
N VAL A 321 -0.50 2.44 24.04
CA VAL A 321 -1.94 2.19 24.23
C VAL A 321 -2.73 2.29 22.93
N CYS A 322 -2.20 3.02 21.94
CA CYS A 322 -2.85 3.20 20.65
C CYS A 322 -1.88 3.23 19.47
N VAL A 323 -2.42 2.92 18.30
CA VAL A 323 -1.70 2.78 17.04
C VAL A 323 -2.42 3.56 15.94
N ASP A 324 -1.71 4.47 15.27
CA ASP A 324 -2.14 5.05 13.99
C ASP A 324 -1.53 4.22 12.85
N CYS A 325 -2.39 3.55 12.08
CA CYS A 325 -2.00 2.70 10.97
C CYS A 325 -2.25 3.40 9.64
N VAL A 326 -1.19 3.55 8.84
CA VAL A 326 -1.22 4.30 7.58
C VAL A 326 -0.52 3.54 6.45
N SER A 327 -0.95 3.81 5.22
CA SER A 327 -0.30 3.28 4.00
C SER A 327 0.89 4.15 3.56
N VAL A 328 1.97 3.51 3.13
CA VAL A 328 3.21 4.19 2.67
C VAL A 328 3.01 5.06 1.42
N ASP A 329 1.95 4.81 0.64
CA ASP A 329 1.75 5.47 -0.64
C ASP A 329 1.16 6.88 -0.55
N ASN A 330 0.69 7.32 0.61
CA ASN A 330 0.08 8.64 0.78
C ASN A 330 1.12 9.70 1.13
N ALA A 331 1.45 10.58 0.17
CA ALA A 331 2.44 11.64 0.36
C ALA A 331 1.99 12.73 1.35
N LEU A 332 0.68 12.94 1.54
CA LEU A 332 0.11 13.95 2.44
C LEU A 332 -0.23 13.43 3.83
N VAL A 333 -0.05 12.13 4.09
CA VAL A 333 -0.48 11.55 5.37
C VAL A 333 0.14 12.24 6.58
N ARG A 334 -0.67 12.47 7.60
CA ARG A 334 -0.26 12.97 8.92
C ARG A 334 -0.14 11.78 9.88
N PRO A 335 1.04 11.13 9.99
CA PRO A 335 1.20 10.01 10.91
C PRO A 335 1.12 10.52 12.35
N ALA A 336 0.41 9.78 13.20
CA ALA A 336 0.13 10.11 14.60
C ALA A 336 -0.58 11.47 14.78
N ASP A 337 -1.50 11.83 13.89
CA ASP A 337 -2.26 13.09 13.96
C ASP A 337 -2.91 13.30 15.36
N PRO A 338 -2.48 14.31 16.15
CA PRO A 338 -2.96 14.49 17.52
C PRO A 338 -4.46 14.71 17.64
N LEU A 339 -5.08 15.40 16.67
CA LEU A 339 -6.53 15.61 16.66
C LEU A 339 -7.25 14.26 16.60
N PHE A 340 -6.82 13.39 15.69
CA PHE A 340 -7.43 12.08 15.49
C PHE A 340 -7.16 11.14 16.67
N LEU A 341 -5.93 11.12 17.19
CA LEU A 341 -5.57 10.35 18.37
C LEU A 341 -6.38 10.76 19.60
N GLY A 342 -6.48 12.07 19.85
CA GLY A 342 -7.22 12.61 20.98
C GLY A 342 -8.71 12.34 20.89
N LEU A 343 -9.31 12.55 19.71
CA LEU A 343 -10.70 12.20 19.45
C LEU A 343 -10.96 10.72 19.73
N CYS A 344 -10.18 9.81 19.14
CA CYS A 344 -10.37 8.37 19.36
C CYS A 344 -10.19 7.98 20.83
N HIS A 345 -9.21 8.57 21.52
CA HIS A 345 -8.95 8.27 22.92
C HIS A 345 -10.06 8.75 23.85
N GLN A 346 -10.55 9.99 23.67
CA GLN A 346 -11.63 10.55 24.50
C GLN A 346 -12.97 9.82 24.31
N HIS A 347 -13.21 9.27 23.11
CA HIS A 347 -14.39 8.46 22.81
C HIS A 347 -14.21 6.97 23.11
N GLU A 348 -13.12 6.59 23.80
CA GLU A 348 -12.80 5.20 24.15
C GLU A 348 -12.85 4.24 22.95
N ALA A 349 -12.50 4.74 21.76
CA ALA A 349 -12.60 3.99 20.53
C ALA A 349 -11.66 2.78 20.54
N GLU A 350 -12.16 1.64 20.09
CA GLU A 350 -11.33 0.46 19.84
C GLU A 350 -10.70 0.50 18.45
N CYS A 351 -11.43 1.03 17.47
CA CYS A 351 -10.88 1.40 16.18
C CYS A 351 -11.49 2.71 15.65
N GLY A 352 -10.83 3.33 14.69
CA GLY A 352 -11.37 4.49 14.00
C GLY A 352 -10.78 4.66 12.61
N SER A 353 -11.36 5.54 11.81
CA SER A 353 -10.82 5.88 10.49
C SER A 353 -10.91 7.38 10.23
N ARG A 354 -9.85 7.92 9.63
CA ARG A 354 -9.98 9.16 8.88
C ARG A 354 -10.66 8.85 7.54
N VAL A 355 -11.66 9.63 7.18
CA VAL A 355 -12.49 9.44 5.98
C VAL A 355 -12.49 10.69 5.12
N LEU A 356 -12.74 10.50 3.83
CA LEU A 356 -12.94 11.60 2.88
C LEU A 356 -14.33 11.50 2.29
N ALA A 357 -14.96 12.64 2.05
CA ALA A 357 -16.07 12.69 1.11
C ALA A 357 -15.62 12.21 -0.27
N ARG A 358 -16.46 11.41 -0.93
CA ARG A 358 -16.24 10.96 -2.31
C ARG A 358 -16.43 12.14 -3.24
N LEU A 359 -15.55 12.23 -4.23
CA LEU A 359 -15.61 13.26 -5.26
C LEU A 359 -16.78 13.02 -6.23
N HIS A 360 -17.06 11.76 -6.53
CA HIS A 360 -18.11 11.36 -7.46
C HIS A 360 -18.40 9.85 -7.36
N ALA A 361 -19.56 9.43 -7.88
CA ALA A 361 -20.05 8.04 -7.86
C ALA A 361 -19.08 7.00 -8.45
N ARG A 362 -18.17 7.41 -9.35
CA ARG A 362 -17.21 6.53 -10.03
C ARG A 362 -15.84 6.46 -9.35
N GLU A 363 -15.65 7.10 -8.20
CA GLU A 363 -14.37 7.05 -7.49
C GLU A 363 -14.14 5.62 -6.99
N ARG A 364 -12.98 5.03 -7.32
CA ARG A 364 -12.63 3.63 -7.00
C ARG A 364 -12.03 3.52 -5.60
N VAL A 365 -12.88 3.76 -4.61
CA VAL A 365 -12.53 3.70 -3.18
C VAL A 365 -13.61 2.90 -2.46
N GLY A 366 -13.20 2.06 -1.52
CA GLY A 366 -14.15 1.43 -0.60
C GLY A 366 -14.85 2.50 0.25
N VAL A 367 -16.09 2.23 0.64
CA VAL A 367 -16.93 3.17 1.40
C VAL A 367 -17.36 2.57 2.72
N PHE A 368 -17.39 3.38 3.77
CA PHE A 368 -18.00 2.99 5.02
C PHE A 368 -19.51 2.90 4.87
N ALA A 369 -20.08 1.80 5.35
CA ALA A 369 -21.50 1.47 5.33
C ALA A 369 -21.86 0.64 6.56
N ARG A 370 -23.15 0.51 6.87
CA ARG A 370 -23.65 -0.39 7.91
C ARG A 370 -24.26 -1.64 7.28
N ARG A 371 -24.01 -2.80 7.89
CA ARG A 371 -24.73 -4.05 7.59
C ARG A 371 -25.07 -4.72 8.92
N ASN A 372 -26.35 -4.99 9.15
CA ASN A 372 -26.87 -5.42 10.45
C ASN A 372 -26.41 -4.48 11.59
N ASP A 373 -26.55 -3.17 11.36
CA ASP A 373 -26.12 -2.07 12.25
C ASP A 373 -24.62 -2.03 12.60
N ARG A 374 -23.80 -2.87 11.98
CA ARG A 374 -22.34 -2.87 12.18
C ARG A 374 -21.64 -2.11 11.08
N LEU A 375 -20.72 -1.23 11.45
CA LEU A 375 -19.88 -0.50 10.52
C LEU A 375 -18.90 -1.45 9.83
N GLN A 376 -18.84 -1.35 8.52
CA GLN A 376 -17.92 -2.10 7.66
C GLN A 376 -17.52 -1.23 6.48
N VAL A 377 -16.55 -1.70 5.70
CA VAL A 377 -16.23 -1.11 4.40
C VAL A 377 -16.77 -2.02 3.30
N ILE A 378 -17.45 -1.42 2.34
CA ILE A 378 -17.85 -2.08 1.09
C ILE A 378 -16.87 -1.65 0.03
N GLU A 379 -16.18 -2.61 -0.57
CA GLU A 379 -15.28 -2.31 -1.68
C GLU A 379 -16.06 -1.79 -2.89
N TYR A 380 -15.43 -0.93 -3.69
CA TYR A 380 -16.11 -0.30 -4.84
C TYR A 380 -16.60 -1.32 -5.88
N SER A 381 -16.03 -2.53 -5.90
CA SER A 381 -16.47 -3.63 -6.76
C SER A 381 -17.70 -4.36 -6.25
N GLU A 382 -18.09 -4.14 -5.00
CA GLU A 382 -19.22 -4.78 -4.33
C GLU A 382 -20.42 -3.84 -4.16
N LEU A 383 -20.21 -2.52 -4.33
CA LEU A 383 -21.28 -1.53 -4.33
C LEU A 383 -21.96 -1.48 -5.70
N ASP A 384 -23.27 -1.68 -5.74
CA ASP A 384 -24.01 -1.58 -7.00
C ASP A 384 -24.06 -0.14 -7.54
N ALA A 385 -24.39 0.00 -8.83
CA ALA A 385 -24.33 1.28 -9.52
C ALA A 385 -25.38 2.30 -9.05
N ASP A 386 -26.54 1.81 -8.60
CA ASP A 386 -27.64 2.66 -8.15
C ASP A 386 -27.29 3.23 -6.78
N ASP A 387 -26.82 2.38 -5.86
CA ASP A 387 -26.31 2.80 -4.55
C ASP A 387 -25.09 3.72 -4.69
N ALA A 388 -24.15 3.38 -5.57
CA ALA A 388 -22.95 4.19 -5.79
C ALA A 388 -23.24 5.60 -6.32
N SER A 389 -24.36 5.78 -7.04
CA SER A 389 -24.79 7.07 -7.60
C SER A 389 -25.91 7.75 -6.81
N SER A 390 -26.46 7.07 -5.81
CA SER A 390 -27.51 7.60 -4.96
C SER A 390 -27.03 8.84 -4.18
N SER A 391 -27.90 9.86 -4.13
CA SER A 391 -27.62 11.14 -3.48
C SER A 391 -28.71 11.47 -2.46
N ASP A 392 -28.34 12.17 -1.39
CA ASP A 392 -29.26 12.76 -0.44
C ASP A 392 -29.97 13.96 -1.09
N PRO A 393 -31.31 13.95 -1.20
CA PRO A 393 -32.05 15.05 -1.84
C PRO A 393 -31.92 16.40 -1.13
N SER A 394 -31.61 16.42 0.17
CA SER A 394 -31.50 17.65 0.97
C SER A 394 -30.13 18.32 0.88
N THR A 395 -29.06 17.52 0.80
CA THR A 395 -27.68 18.03 0.74
C THR A 395 -27.09 18.01 -0.66
N GLY A 396 -27.62 17.17 -1.56
CA GLY A 396 -27.04 16.89 -2.87
C GLY A 396 -25.76 16.04 -2.83
N LEU A 397 -25.32 15.59 -1.66
CA LEU A 397 -24.15 14.72 -1.48
C LEU A 397 -24.51 13.26 -1.76
N LEU A 398 -23.52 12.44 -2.11
CA LEU A 398 -23.71 11.00 -2.25
C LEU A 398 -24.15 10.39 -0.91
N ARG A 399 -25.02 9.37 -0.92
CA ARG A 399 -25.40 8.68 0.32
C ARG A 399 -24.25 7.82 0.85
N TYR A 400 -23.59 7.07 -0.02
CA TYR A 400 -22.38 6.33 0.29
C TYR A 400 -21.14 7.21 0.07
N ASN A 401 -20.97 8.19 0.96
CA ASN A 401 -20.00 9.28 0.80
C ASN A 401 -18.62 9.01 1.40
N TRP A 402 -18.54 8.21 2.46
CA TRP A 402 -17.38 8.22 3.35
C TRP A 402 -16.34 7.19 2.93
N SER A 403 -15.29 7.65 2.28
CA SER A 403 -14.26 6.82 1.67
C SER A 403 -13.30 6.24 2.72
N ASN A 404 -13.01 4.96 2.61
CA ASN A 404 -11.87 4.34 3.27
C ASN A 404 -10.57 4.67 2.51
N VAL A 405 -9.66 5.33 3.21
CA VAL A 405 -8.38 5.79 2.67
C VAL A 405 -7.17 5.21 3.40
N CYS A 406 -7.37 4.09 4.13
CA CYS A 406 -6.31 3.35 4.82
C CYS A 406 -5.53 4.21 5.83
N MET A 407 -6.27 4.97 6.65
CA MET A 407 -5.78 5.77 7.76
C MET A 407 -6.60 5.43 9.00
N HIS A 408 -6.13 4.47 9.78
CA HIS A 408 -6.91 3.85 10.85
C HIS A 408 -6.28 4.02 12.22
N TYR A 409 -7.13 4.20 13.23
CA TYR A 409 -6.74 4.09 14.62
C TYR A 409 -7.09 2.70 15.14
N PHE A 410 -6.24 2.13 15.99
CA PHE A 410 -6.56 0.96 16.79
C PHE A 410 -6.04 1.12 18.22
N SER A 411 -6.85 0.74 19.21
CA SER A 411 -6.33 0.51 20.55
C SER A 411 -5.49 -0.78 20.56
N VAL A 412 -4.41 -0.82 21.36
CA VAL A 412 -3.56 -2.02 21.46
C VAL A 412 -4.36 -3.21 21.99
N ALA A 413 -5.28 -2.99 22.93
CA ALA A 413 -6.18 -4.02 23.43
C ALA A 413 -7.07 -4.63 22.33
N PHE A 414 -7.56 -3.80 21.40
CA PHE A 414 -8.34 -4.30 20.27
C PHE A 414 -7.47 -5.08 19.27
N LEU A 415 -6.25 -4.61 18.96
CA LEU A 415 -5.30 -5.37 18.14
C LEU A 415 -4.99 -6.75 18.72
N GLU A 416 -4.78 -6.84 20.03
CA GLU A 416 -4.59 -8.11 20.72
C GLU A 416 -5.81 -9.02 20.58
N ARG A 417 -7.02 -8.47 20.76
CA ARG A 417 -8.28 -9.22 20.60
C ARG A 417 -8.45 -9.74 19.17
N ILE A 418 -8.15 -8.92 18.17
CA ILE A 418 -8.20 -9.33 16.75
C ILE A 418 -7.24 -10.50 16.52
N ALA A 419 -5.97 -10.32 16.89
CA ALA A 419 -4.93 -11.30 16.60
C ALA A 419 -5.02 -12.60 17.42
N THR A 420 -5.86 -12.64 18.46
CA THR A 420 -6.01 -13.83 19.33
C THR A 420 -7.36 -14.51 19.16
N SER A 421 -8.45 -13.76 19.35
CA SER A 421 -9.79 -14.33 19.48
C SER A 421 -10.64 -14.19 18.22
N LEU A 422 -10.31 -13.25 17.33
CA LEU A 422 -11.09 -12.99 16.11
C LEU A 422 -10.40 -13.49 14.84
N GLN A 423 -9.18 -14.04 14.93
CA GLN A 423 -8.42 -14.48 13.76
C GLN A 423 -9.20 -15.45 12.88
N ASP A 424 -9.93 -16.41 13.49
CA ASP A 424 -10.77 -17.36 12.77
C ASP A 424 -12.08 -16.75 12.25
N SER A 425 -12.45 -15.55 12.69
CA SER A 425 -13.62 -14.80 12.19
C SER A 425 -13.26 -13.83 11.06
N MET A 426 -11.97 -13.61 10.79
CA MET A 426 -11.51 -12.71 9.74
C MET A 426 -11.83 -13.26 8.35
N VAL A 427 -12.37 -12.39 7.50
CA VAL A 427 -12.71 -12.72 6.12
C VAL A 427 -11.44 -12.72 5.26
N HIS A 428 -11.38 -13.65 4.32
CA HIS A 428 -10.40 -13.62 3.23
C HIS A 428 -11.16 -13.37 1.93
N HIS A 429 -10.77 -12.32 1.22
CA HIS A 429 -11.37 -11.92 -0.05
C HIS A 429 -10.66 -12.62 -1.21
N LEU A 430 -11.45 -13.04 -2.21
CA LEU A 430 -10.95 -13.76 -3.38
C LEU A 430 -10.59 -12.80 -4.52
N ALA A 431 -9.29 -12.58 -4.74
CA ALA A 431 -8.81 -11.78 -5.86
C ALA A 431 -8.43 -12.67 -7.05
N HIS A 432 -9.31 -12.74 -8.06
CA HIS A 432 -9.06 -13.48 -9.29
C HIS A 432 -7.97 -12.84 -10.15
N LYS A 433 -6.94 -13.62 -10.53
CA LYS A 433 -5.77 -13.15 -11.30
C LYS A 433 -5.30 -14.21 -12.31
N SER A 434 -4.53 -13.76 -13.29
CA SER A 434 -3.64 -14.65 -14.05
C SER A 434 -2.35 -14.83 -13.25
N ILE A 435 -2.04 -16.07 -12.88
CA ILE A 435 -0.96 -16.42 -11.97
C ILE A 435 0.11 -17.21 -12.76
N PRO A 436 1.35 -16.70 -12.84
CA PRO A 436 2.45 -17.47 -13.43
C PRO A 436 2.61 -18.82 -12.73
N SER A 437 2.71 -19.90 -13.51
CA SER A 437 2.90 -21.26 -13.00
C SER A 437 3.93 -22.02 -13.82
N LYS A 438 4.32 -23.21 -13.36
CA LYS A 438 5.32 -24.06 -14.02
C LYS A 438 4.96 -24.45 -15.46
N ASP A 439 3.68 -24.53 -15.79
CA ASP A 439 3.16 -24.96 -17.10
C ASP A 439 2.62 -23.78 -17.94
N GLY A 440 2.92 -22.54 -17.52
CA GLY A 440 2.39 -21.31 -18.09
C GLY A 440 1.36 -20.62 -17.20
N PRO A 441 0.89 -19.41 -17.54
CA PRO A 441 -0.06 -18.68 -16.70
C PRO A 441 -1.41 -19.40 -16.55
N VAL A 442 -1.90 -19.50 -15.31
CA VAL A 442 -3.17 -20.14 -14.98
C VAL A 442 -4.12 -19.13 -14.33
N ARG A 443 -5.42 -19.22 -14.62
CA ARG A 443 -6.43 -18.45 -13.89
C ARG A 443 -6.57 -19.01 -12.47
N GLY A 444 -6.29 -18.18 -11.48
CA GLY A 444 -6.37 -18.56 -10.08
C GLY A 444 -6.87 -17.42 -9.20
N VAL A 445 -6.82 -17.65 -7.90
CA VAL A 445 -7.22 -16.71 -6.86
C VAL A 445 -6.07 -16.46 -5.89
N LYS A 446 -6.03 -15.23 -5.38
CA LYS A 446 -5.26 -14.84 -4.20
C LYS A 446 -6.24 -14.60 -3.06
N LEU A 447 -5.88 -15.04 -1.87
CA LEU A 447 -6.62 -14.81 -0.65
C LEU A 447 -6.00 -13.62 0.07
N GLU A 448 -6.79 -12.57 0.31
CA GLU A 448 -6.34 -11.34 0.94
C GLU A 448 -7.25 -10.97 2.12
N GLN A 449 -6.68 -10.67 3.27
CA GLN A 449 -7.41 -10.04 4.38
C GLN A 449 -7.38 -8.52 4.21
N PHE A 450 -8.45 -7.83 4.61
CA PHE A 450 -8.45 -6.38 4.65
C PHE A 450 -8.37 -5.81 6.07
N ILE A 451 -7.59 -4.75 6.22
CA ILE A 451 -7.32 -4.10 7.51
C ILE A 451 -8.58 -3.53 8.19
N PHE A 452 -9.63 -3.29 7.42
CA PHE A 452 -10.91 -2.75 7.90
C PHE A 452 -11.94 -3.82 8.25
N ASP A 453 -11.72 -5.10 7.87
CA ASP A 453 -12.63 -6.19 8.19
C ASP A 453 -12.88 -6.42 9.71
N PRO A 454 -12.01 -5.98 10.64
CA PRO A 454 -12.35 -6.05 12.06
C PRO A 454 -13.35 -5.01 12.56
N PHE A 455 -13.68 -3.95 11.79
CA PHE A 455 -14.55 -2.85 12.25
C PHE A 455 -15.89 -3.36 12.84
N PRO A 456 -16.59 -4.34 12.25
CA PRO A 456 -17.82 -4.92 12.82
C PRO A 456 -17.68 -5.54 14.22
N HIS A 457 -16.44 -5.80 14.68
CA HIS A 457 -16.14 -6.41 15.97
C HIS A 457 -15.71 -5.40 17.05
N ALA A 458 -15.57 -4.13 16.69
CA ALA A 458 -15.26 -3.06 17.64
C ALA A 458 -16.53 -2.61 18.38
N ARG A 459 -16.41 -2.37 19.69
CA ARG A 459 -17.49 -1.90 20.57
C ARG A 459 -17.73 -0.41 20.45
N ALA A 460 -16.66 0.36 20.23
CA ALA A 460 -16.68 1.80 20.04
C ALA A 460 -15.81 2.14 18.83
N GLN A 461 -16.33 2.99 17.96
CA GLN A 461 -15.77 3.31 16.65
C GLN A 461 -15.85 4.81 16.41
N VAL A 462 -14.85 5.38 15.73
CA VAL A 462 -14.82 6.80 15.36
C VAL A 462 -14.54 6.94 13.86
N LEU A 463 -15.35 7.76 13.18
CA LEU A 463 -15.05 8.22 11.83
C LEU A 463 -14.83 9.73 11.86
N LEU A 464 -13.65 10.18 11.42
CA LEU A 464 -13.28 11.59 11.35
C LEU A 464 -13.14 12.01 9.89
N GLU A 465 -13.98 12.94 9.44
CA GLU A 465 -13.77 13.59 8.15
C GLU A 465 -12.45 14.36 8.17
N VAL A 466 -11.64 14.24 7.12
CA VAL A 466 -10.44 15.07 6.95
C VAL A 466 -10.42 15.75 5.58
N ALA A 467 -9.70 16.87 5.50
CA ALA A 467 -9.54 17.58 4.25
C ALA A 467 -8.62 16.80 3.29
N ARG A 468 -9.13 16.46 2.10
CA ARG A 468 -8.42 15.67 1.08
C ARG A 468 -7.11 16.34 0.66
N ASP A 469 -7.17 17.63 0.38
CA ASP A 469 -6.04 18.47 -0.03
C ASP A 469 -5.03 18.75 1.10
N GLU A 470 -5.27 18.24 2.30
CA GLU A 470 -4.34 18.32 3.42
C GLU A 470 -3.78 16.97 3.88
N GLN A 471 -4.51 15.87 3.66
CA GLN A 471 -4.17 14.57 4.21
C GLN A 471 -4.11 13.43 3.20
N PHE A 472 -4.52 13.60 1.93
CA PHE A 472 -4.60 12.48 1.00
C PHE A 472 -4.12 12.80 -0.42
N ALA A 473 -2.94 12.27 -0.75
CA ALA A 473 -2.36 12.28 -2.08
C ALA A 473 -1.60 10.96 -2.33
N PRO A 474 -2.30 9.88 -2.73
CA PRO A 474 -1.71 8.56 -2.89
C PRO A 474 -0.87 8.44 -4.17
N VAL A 475 0.14 7.57 -4.13
CA VAL A 475 1.02 7.24 -5.26
C VAL A 475 0.81 5.77 -5.66
N LYS A 476 -0.08 5.55 -6.62
CA LYS A 476 -0.54 4.22 -7.07
C LYS A 476 -0.25 3.94 -8.55
N ASN A 477 -0.18 4.98 -9.37
CA ASN A 477 -0.06 4.91 -10.82
C ASN A 477 1.29 5.46 -11.29
N ALA A 478 1.69 5.11 -12.51
CA ALA A 478 2.95 5.55 -13.10
C ALA A 478 3.04 7.09 -13.23
N PRO A 479 4.25 7.66 -13.26
CA PRO A 479 4.46 9.07 -13.64
C PRO A 479 3.71 9.43 -14.93
N GLY A 480 3.18 10.65 -14.98
CA GLY A 480 2.35 11.17 -16.08
C GLY A 480 0.88 10.72 -16.05
N SER A 481 0.48 9.84 -15.13
CA SER A 481 -0.93 9.49 -14.96
C SER A 481 -1.74 10.66 -14.38
N ALA A 482 -2.98 10.81 -14.83
CA ALA A 482 -3.86 11.93 -14.46
C ALA A 482 -4.33 11.93 -12.99
N SER A 483 -4.22 10.79 -12.30
CA SER A 483 -4.59 10.65 -10.88
C SER A 483 -3.66 9.68 -10.16
N ASP A 484 -3.57 9.84 -8.84
CA ASP A 484 -2.81 9.00 -7.90
C ASP A 484 -1.39 8.66 -8.40
N SER A 485 -0.70 9.63 -8.97
CA SER A 485 0.65 9.52 -9.54
C SER A 485 1.67 10.34 -8.74
N PRO A 486 2.98 10.08 -8.90
CA PRO A 486 4.03 10.93 -8.32
C PRO A 486 3.83 12.42 -8.61
N ASP A 487 3.47 12.77 -9.85
CA ASP A 487 3.25 14.15 -10.28
C ASP A 487 2.08 14.80 -9.53
N THR A 488 0.94 14.09 -9.42
CA THR A 488 -0.22 14.61 -8.68
C THR A 488 0.07 14.75 -7.18
N ALA A 489 0.84 13.83 -6.61
CA ALA A 489 1.20 13.87 -5.20
C ALA A 489 2.21 14.99 -4.88
N CYS A 490 3.20 15.19 -5.74
CA CYS A 490 4.14 16.30 -5.67
C CYS A 490 3.41 17.65 -5.75
N ALA A 491 2.53 17.81 -6.75
CA ALA A 491 1.73 19.03 -6.92
C ALA A 491 0.84 19.32 -5.71
N ALA A 492 0.14 18.31 -5.17
CA ALA A 492 -0.72 18.48 -4.00
C ALA A 492 0.06 18.91 -2.75
N LEU A 493 1.23 18.33 -2.51
CA LEU A 493 2.09 18.66 -1.38
C LEU A 493 2.69 20.07 -1.50
N LEU A 494 3.14 20.45 -2.69
CA LEU A 494 3.64 21.79 -2.97
C LEU A 494 2.55 22.87 -2.90
N ASP A 495 1.32 22.57 -3.31
CA ASP A 495 0.18 23.47 -3.12
C ASP A 495 -0.15 23.69 -1.63
N LEU A 496 -0.24 22.59 -0.85
CA LEU A 496 -0.46 22.65 0.60
C LEU A 496 0.58 23.54 1.29
N HIS A 497 1.85 23.31 1.00
CA HIS A 497 2.94 24.09 1.58
C HIS A 497 2.91 25.56 1.17
N THR A 498 2.50 25.85 -0.07
CA THR A 498 2.30 27.22 -0.55
C THR A 498 1.16 27.91 0.21
N ARG A 499 0.05 27.20 0.48
CA ARG A 499 -1.04 27.70 1.32
C ARG A 499 -0.56 27.98 2.74
N TRP A 500 0.26 27.11 3.33
CA TRP A 500 0.84 27.34 4.66
C TRP A 500 1.74 28.58 4.72
N VAL A 501 2.63 28.76 3.74
CA VAL A 501 3.50 29.96 3.67
C VAL A 501 2.67 31.23 3.55
N ARG A 502 1.63 31.23 2.71
CA ARG A 502 0.72 32.38 2.57
C ARG A 502 -0.04 32.67 3.86
N ALA A 503 -0.56 31.63 4.52
CA ALA A 503 -1.24 31.77 5.80
C ALA A 503 -0.32 32.31 6.91
N ALA A 504 0.98 32.02 6.83
CA ALA A 504 2.01 32.53 7.72
C ALA A 504 2.50 33.96 7.39
N GLY A 505 1.86 34.66 6.45
CA GLY A 505 2.21 36.04 6.07
C GLY A 505 3.33 36.15 5.03
N GLY A 506 3.75 35.04 4.42
CA GLY A 506 4.71 35.03 3.32
C GLY A 506 4.04 35.24 1.95
N THR A 507 4.80 35.74 0.99
CA THR A 507 4.38 35.85 -0.41
C THR A 507 5.14 34.85 -1.25
N VAL A 508 4.45 34.14 -2.15
CA VAL A 508 5.08 33.25 -3.14
C VAL A 508 4.81 33.83 -4.53
N LYS A 509 5.86 34.33 -5.21
CA LYS A 509 5.76 35.05 -6.50
C LYS A 509 6.34 34.26 -7.66
N LEU A 510 5.69 34.36 -8.82
CA LEU A 510 6.12 33.83 -10.12
C LEU A 510 7.46 34.42 -10.54
N GLU A 511 8.43 33.56 -10.88
CA GLU A 511 9.57 33.95 -11.70
C GLU A 511 9.33 33.52 -13.14
N GLY A 512 9.14 34.50 -14.04
CA GLY A 512 9.01 34.27 -15.47
C GLY A 512 7.71 33.58 -15.91
N ASN A 513 7.63 33.27 -17.21
CA ASN A 513 6.41 32.82 -17.90
C ASN A 513 6.17 31.31 -17.86
N ARG A 514 6.81 30.54 -16.96
CA ARG A 514 6.72 29.07 -16.97
C ARG A 514 6.72 28.47 -15.55
N GLN A 515 5.52 28.01 -15.15
CA GLN A 515 5.13 27.29 -13.92
C GLN A 515 4.67 28.13 -12.70
N PRO A 516 3.63 27.68 -11.97
CA PRO A 516 3.17 28.32 -10.75
C PRO A 516 4.28 28.29 -9.69
N SER A 517 4.53 29.42 -9.02
CA SER A 517 5.45 29.45 -7.89
C SER A 517 4.81 28.73 -6.73
N VAL A 518 5.27 27.52 -6.55
CA VAL A 518 5.01 26.70 -5.38
C VAL A 518 6.25 26.69 -4.49
N VAL A 519 6.14 26.16 -3.27
CA VAL A 519 7.25 26.04 -2.35
C VAL A 519 7.15 24.76 -1.55
N GLU A 520 8.29 24.13 -1.27
CA GLU A 520 8.39 23.00 -0.37
C GLU A 520 8.75 23.46 1.06
N VAL A 521 7.94 23.08 2.04
CA VAL A 521 8.23 23.15 3.47
C VAL A 521 8.62 21.75 3.95
N ALA A 522 9.81 21.58 4.51
CA ALA A 522 10.21 20.29 5.07
C ALA A 522 9.38 19.95 6.32
N PRO A 523 8.98 18.69 6.52
CA PRO A 523 8.26 18.31 7.73
C PRO A 523 9.01 18.61 9.04
N LEU A 524 10.34 18.65 9.03
CA LEU A 524 11.16 19.06 10.18
C LEU A 524 10.88 20.51 10.64
N VAL A 525 10.41 21.37 9.74
CA VAL A 525 10.08 22.77 10.03
C VAL A 525 8.64 22.88 10.51
N SER A 526 7.71 22.18 9.86
CA SER A 526 6.28 22.29 10.15
C SER A 526 5.58 20.97 9.87
N TYR A 527 4.76 20.49 10.82
CA TYR A 527 3.99 19.25 10.69
C TYR A 527 2.69 19.48 9.90
N ALA A 528 1.99 20.56 10.21
CA ALA A 528 0.66 20.90 9.67
C ALA A 528 0.50 22.41 9.38
N GLY A 529 1.60 23.13 9.16
CA GLY A 529 1.62 24.57 8.87
C GLY A 529 1.96 25.45 10.08
N GLU A 530 2.16 24.87 11.27
CA GLU A 530 2.56 25.59 12.48
C GLU A 530 4.00 26.11 12.41
N GLY A 531 4.32 27.15 13.17
CA GLY A 531 5.69 27.66 13.36
C GLY A 531 6.29 28.41 12.16
N LEU A 532 5.55 28.58 11.06
CA LEU A 532 6.05 29.21 9.84
C LEU A 532 6.09 30.74 9.89
N GLN A 533 5.31 31.39 10.77
CA GLN A 533 5.21 32.85 10.80
C GLN A 533 6.58 33.52 10.95
N LYS A 534 7.41 33.06 11.90
CA LYS A 534 8.77 33.58 12.13
C LYS A 534 9.70 33.41 10.92
N LEU A 535 9.42 32.44 10.06
CA LEU A 535 10.22 32.10 8.89
C LEU A 535 9.71 32.72 7.60
N CYS A 536 8.43 33.11 7.51
CA CYS A 536 7.77 33.47 6.27
C CYS A 536 7.23 34.90 6.26
N GLN A 537 6.92 35.47 7.43
CA GLN A 537 6.31 36.79 7.54
C GLN A 537 7.12 37.84 6.77
N ASP A 538 6.44 38.60 5.91
CA ASP A 538 7.00 39.66 5.06
C ASP A 538 8.10 39.21 4.08
N ARG A 539 8.35 37.89 3.93
CA ARG A 539 9.28 37.34 2.94
C ARG A 539 8.58 37.04 1.63
N THR A 540 9.28 37.31 0.53
CA THR A 540 8.89 36.87 -0.80
C THR A 540 9.74 35.68 -1.24
N LEU A 541 9.12 34.51 -1.38
CA LEU A 541 9.73 33.31 -1.93
C LEU A 541 9.51 33.27 -3.44
N ARG A 542 10.60 32.98 -4.16
CA ARG A 542 10.65 33.03 -5.63
C ARG A 542 10.99 31.69 -6.26
N GLN A 543 11.48 30.75 -5.46
CA GLN A 543 11.90 29.42 -5.91
C GLN A 543 11.15 28.34 -5.12
N PRO A 544 10.91 27.17 -5.72
CA PRO A 544 10.30 26.02 -5.04
C PRO A 544 11.08 25.51 -3.83
N PHE A 545 12.40 25.75 -3.81
CA PHE A 545 13.27 25.35 -2.73
C PHE A 545 13.79 26.59 -1.99
N ASP A 546 13.51 26.68 -0.69
CA ASP A 546 14.09 27.68 0.21
C ASP A 546 14.80 26.99 1.36
N VAL A 547 16.09 27.28 1.55
CA VAL A 547 16.95 26.61 2.54
C VAL A 547 16.44 26.77 3.99
N PHE A 548 15.79 27.89 4.33
CA PHE A 548 15.25 28.12 5.67
C PHE A 548 14.00 27.28 5.94
N LEU A 549 13.30 26.86 4.87
CA LEU A 549 12.16 25.96 4.96
C LEU A 549 12.56 24.48 4.91
N GLN A 550 13.86 24.16 4.85
CA GLN A 550 14.34 22.77 4.80
C GLN A 550 14.83 22.19 6.13
N GLY A 551 14.86 22.97 7.21
CA GLY A 551 15.32 22.51 8.53
C GLY A 551 16.83 22.28 8.63
N THR A 552 17.62 22.76 7.66
CA THR A 552 19.09 22.64 7.61
C THR A 552 19.81 23.80 8.31
N VAL A 553 19.15 24.95 8.47
CA VAL A 553 19.70 26.13 9.12
C VAL A 553 19.36 26.08 10.61
N GLY A 554 20.37 25.87 11.47
CA GLY A 554 20.21 25.98 12.91
C GLY A 554 19.66 27.36 13.31
N ALA A 555 18.85 27.41 14.37
CA ALA A 555 18.20 28.62 14.88
C ALA A 555 19.17 29.80 15.10
N GLU A 556 20.47 29.53 15.30
CA GLU A 556 21.53 30.54 15.46
C GLU A 556 21.79 31.42 14.22
N LEU A 557 21.59 30.90 12.99
CA LEU A 557 21.84 31.69 11.77
C LEU A 557 20.69 32.64 11.43
N VAL A 558 19.45 32.27 11.79
CA VAL A 558 18.27 33.14 11.66
C VAL A 558 18.40 34.35 12.58
N SER A 559 18.93 34.17 13.79
CA SER A 559 19.23 35.26 14.74
C SER A 559 20.35 36.19 14.24
N ARG A 560 21.43 35.64 13.66
CA ARG A 560 22.52 36.45 13.10
C ARG A 560 22.08 37.33 11.93
N ARG A 561 21.13 36.89 11.10
CA ARG A 561 20.62 37.71 9.99
C ARG A 561 19.66 38.82 10.45
N ALA A 562 18.81 38.57 11.44
CA ALA A 562 17.98 39.61 12.05
C ALA A 562 18.85 40.73 12.68
N SER A 563 20.04 40.37 13.15
CA SER A 563 21.05 41.32 13.68
C SER A 563 21.70 42.17 12.57
N LEU A 564 21.89 41.58 11.37
CA LEU A 564 22.51 42.24 10.22
C LEU A 564 21.52 43.15 9.45
N GLU A 565 20.25 42.75 9.36
CA GLU A 565 19.20 43.56 8.72
C GLU A 565 18.64 44.67 9.64
N GLY A 566 18.87 44.58 10.96
CA GLY A 566 18.53 45.62 11.94
C GLY A 566 19.53 46.79 12.02
N ALA A 567 20.72 46.66 11.41
CA ALA A 567 21.73 47.71 11.41
C ALA A 567 21.50 48.80 10.34
N ASP A 568 20.54 48.60 9.42
CA ASP A 568 20.36 49.45 8.23
C ASP A 568 19.02 50.23 8.21
N ARG A 569 18.38 50.41 9.36
CA ARG A 569 17.18 51.26 9.48
C ARG A 569 17.39 52.38 10.48
N GLY A 570 17.81 53.54 9.97
CA GLY A 570 17.73 54.83 10.67
C GLY A 570 16.28 55.21 11.02
N PRO A 571 16.07 56.10 11.99
CA PRO A 571 14.75 56.32 12.57
C PRO A 571 13.91 57.21 11.65
N SER A 572 12.73 56.74 11.23
CA SER A 572 11.68 57.61 10.73
C SER A 572 10.37 57.37 11.46
N SER A 573 9.73 58.48 11.76
CA SER A 573 8.69 58.68 12.73
C SER A 573 7.28 58.58 12.15
N SER A 574 6.37 58.16 13.03
CA SER A 574 4.95 58.56 13.17
C SER A 574 3.84 57.67 12.57
N PRO A 575 2.65 57.63 13.22
CA PRO A 575 1.71 56.50 13.18
C PRO A 575 0.35 56.84 12.55
N GLN A 576 -0.39 55.85 12.04
CA GLN A 576 -1.84 55.99 11.85
C GLN A 576 -2.61 54.65 11.83
N ARG A 577 -3.89 54.78 12.18
CA ARG A 577 -4.80 53.80 12.81
C ARG A 577 -5.47 52.79 11.88
N ALA A 578 -5.93 51.72 12.53
CA ALA A 578 -6.86 50.66 12.16
C ALA A 578 -8.19 51.10 11.49
N LEU A 579 -8.75 50.20 10.66
CA LEU A 579 -10.07 49.52 10.83
C LEU A 579 -10.45 48.67 9.59
N GLY A 580 -11.06 47.49 9.83
CA GLY A 580 -11.84 46.77 8.80
C GLY A 580 -11.67 45.25 8.78
N SER A 581 -12.35 44.55 9.69
CA SER A 581 -12.43 43.08 9.79
C SER A 581 -13.55 42.48 8.92
N GLN A 582 -13.25 41.41 8.19
CA GLN A 582 -14.23 40.39 7.77
C GLN A 582 -13.62 38.98 7.85
N HIS A 583 -14.43 38.06 8.39
CA HIS A 583 -14.11 36.69 8.77
C HIS A 583 -13.45 35.83 7.67
N ARG A 584 -12.32 35.20 8.01
CA ARG A 584 -11.91 33.89 7.49
C ARG A 584 -11.41 33.02 8.65
N ARG A 585 -11.98 31.82 8.78
CA ARG A 585 -11.49 30.78 9.68
C ARG A 585 -10.12 30.31 9.17
N SER A 586 -9.04 30.79 9.79
CA SER A 586 -7.69 30.25 9.71
C SER A 586 -7.23 29.93 11.14
N GLY A 587 -7.90 28.97 11.76
CA GLY A 587 -7.59 28.49 13.10
C GLY A 587 -6.55 27.38 13.03
N LEU A 588 -5.26 27.72 12.97
CA LEU A 588 -4.12 26.82 13.26
C LEU A 588 -2.77 27.57 13.19
N CYS A 589 -2.71 28.71 12.50
CA CYS A 589 -1.45 29.45 12.33
C CYS A 589 -0.90 30.16 13.58
N THR A 590 -1.64 30.25 14.69
CA THR A 590 -1.25 31.11 15.83
C THR A 590 -1.34 30.48 17.23
N LEU A 591 -1.63 29.17 17.37
CA LEU A 591 -1.92 28.59 18.70
C LEU A 591 -1.04 27.41 19.12
N LEU A 592 0.10 27.19 18.48
CA LEU A 592 1.20 26.40 19.06
C LEU A 592 2.38 27.36 19.31
N PRO A 593 2.89 27.47 20.55
CA PRO A 593 3.92 28.45 20.92
C PRO A 593 5.24 28.34 20.15
#